data_AF-A0A812P503-F1
#
_entry.id   AF-A0A812P503-F1
#
_cell.length_a   1.000
_cell.length_b   1.000
_cell.length_c   1.000
_cell.angle_alpha   90.00
_cell.angle_beta   90.00
_cell.angle_gamma   90.00
#
_symmetry.space_group_name_H-M   'P 1'
#
loop_
_entity.id
_entity.type
_entity.pdbx_description
1 polymer ?
#
loop_
_entity_poly.entity_id
_entity_poly.type
_entity_poly.pdbx_seq_one_letter_code
_entity_poly.pdbx_strand_id
1 'polypeptide(L)'
;MPSDLPAVAEYLADCVEGDHAHVKLKALFVIKTLAYRIPPFQQAMQEHLRCVQDASVFTGPPSPMFGDEPYRLVREAADGALEALSGNEFYHEE
;
A
#
# COMPACT_ATOMS: atom_id res chain seq x y z
N MET A 1 5.41 -19.75 9.99
CA MET A 1 5.23 -18.53 9.17
C MET A 1 4.97 -18.98 7.74
N PRO A 2 3.95 -18.47 7.04
CA PRO A 2 3.76 -18.79 5.63
C PRO A 2 5.02 -18.37 4.85
N SER A 3 5.61 -19.28 4.07
CA SER A 3 6.87 -19.06 3.35
C SER A 3 6.80 -17.94 2.32
N ASP A 4 5.59 -17.62 1.87
CA ASP A 4 5.37 -16.81 0.67
C ASP A 4 5.10 -15.33 1.01
N LEU A 5 5.03 -14.95 2.29
CA LEU A 5 4.77 -13.56 2.69
C LEU A 5 5.79 -12.55 2.14
N PRO A 6 7.11 -12.82 2.15
CA PRO A 6 8.08 -11.91 1.53
C PRO A 6 7.84 -11.74 0.03
N ALA A 7 7.53 -12.82 -0.70
CA ALA A 7 7.25 -12.74 -2.12
C ALA A 7 5.94 -11.97 -2.42
N VAL A 8 4.93 -12.10 -1.55
CA VAL A 8 3.69 -11.31 -1.66
C VAL A 8 3.96 -9.83 -1.36
N ALA A 9 4.80 -9.53 -0.36
CA ALA A 9 5.20 -8.16 -0.03
C ALA A 9 5.96 -7.51 -1.20
N GLU A 10 6.95 -8.22 -1.77
CA GLU A 10 7.71 -7.79 -2.95
C GLU A 10 6.79 -7.52 -4.15
N TYR A 11 5.91 -8.47 -4.49
CA TYR A 11 4.97 -8.30 -5.60
C TYR A 11 4.05 -7.07 -5.42
N LEU A 12 3.56 -6.84 -4.20
CA LEU A 12 2.74 -5.67 -3.90
C LEU A 12 3.54 -4.37 -3.94
N ALA A 13 4.81 -4.40 -3.53
CA ALA A 13 5.72 -3.26 -3.65
C ALA A 13 5.95 -2.88 -5.12
N ASP A 14 6.24 -3.86 -6.00
CA ASP A 14 6.38 -3.64 -7.45
C ASP A 14 5.12 -3.01 -8.06
N CYS A 15 3.94 -3.47 -7.63
CA CYS A 15 2.66 -2.89 -8.05
C CYS A 15 2.50 -1.43 -7.60
N VAL A 16 3.01 -1.07 -6.42
CA VAL A 16 2.99 0.31 -5.90
C VAL A 16 4.03 1.18 -6.58
N GLU A 17 5.17 0.64 -7.02
CA GLU A 17 6.21 1.40 -7.72
C GLU A 17 5.82 1.76 -9.17
N GLY A 18 5.12 0.88 -9.88
CA GLY A 18 4.72 1.10 -11.28
C GLY A 18 3.73 2.26 -11.51
N ASP A 19 3.70 2.86 -12.70
CA ASP A 19 3.05 4.16 -12.95
C ASP A 19 1.50 4.18 -12.98
N HIS A 20 0.85 3.02 -12.97
CA HIS A 20 -0.60 2.94 -13.13
C HIS A 20 -1.34 3.21 -11.82
N ALA A 21 -1.98 4.39 -11.70
CA ALA A 21 -2.73 4.82 -10.52
C ALA A 21 -3.70 3.76 -9.96
N HIS A 22 -4.48 3.08 -10.83
CA HIS A 22 -5.42 2.06 -10.39
C HIS A 22 -4.75 0.78 -9.87
N VAL A 23 -3.56 0.43 -10.38
CA VAL A 23 -2.79 -0.72 -9.89
C VAL A 23 -2.21 -0.39 -8.52
N LYS A 24 -1.57 0.79 -8.38
CA LYS A 24 -1.08 1.30 -7.09
C LYS A 24 -2.20 1.30 -6.05
N LEU A 25 -3.37 1.88 -6.39
CA LEU A 25 -4.52 1.98 -5.49
C LEU A 25 -4.97 0.61 -4.97
N LYS A 26 -5.11 -0.39 -5.86
CA LYS A 26 -5.50 -1.75 -5.46
C LYS A 26 -4.45 -2.40 -4.57
N ALA A 27 -3.17 -2.26 -4.90
CA ALA A 27 -2.07 -2.81 -4.10
C ALA A 27 -2.05 -2.20 -2.70
N LEU A 28 -2.22 -0.87 -2.58
CA LEU A 28 -2.27 -0.17 -1.29
C LEU A 28 -3.42 -0.66 -0.39
N PHE A 29 -4.61 -0.91 -0.94
CA PHE A 29 -5.72 -1.49 -0.18
C PHE A 29 -5.41 -2.90 0.34
N VAL A 30 -4.76 -3.73 -0.48
CA VAL A 30 -4.33 -5.07 -0.07
C VAL A 30 -3.27 -4.97 1.03
N ILE A 31 -2.24 -4.13 0.85
CA ILE A 31 -1.18 -3.89 1.86
C ILE A 31 -1.80 -3.47 3.18
N LYS A 32 -2.68 -2.47 3.21
CA LYS A 32 -3.38 -2.01 4.42
C LYS A 32 -4.10 -3.16 5.12
N THR A 33 -4.88 -3.93 4.36
CA THR A 33 -5.71 -5.01 4.89
C THR A 33 -4.86 -6.14 5.48
N LEU A 34 -3.80 -6.55 4.77
CA LEU A 34 -2.92 -7.62 5.21
C LEU A 34 -2.04 -7.17 6.38
N ALA A 35 -1.53 -5.94 6.38
CA ALA A 35 -0.73 -5.41 7.48
C ALA A 35 -1.54 -5.39 8.80
N TYR A 36 -2.80 -4.97 8.73
CA TYR A 36 -3.69 -4.94 9.90
C TYR A 36 -4.05 -6.34 10.45
N ARG A 37 -4.19 -7.34 9.56
CA ARG A 37 -4.66 -8.70 9.93
C ARG A 37 -3.56 -9.73 10.13
N ILE A 38 -2.40 -9.52 9.53
CA ILE A 38 -1.30 -10.48 9.46
C ILE A 38 -0.03 -9.75 9.88
N PRO A 39 0.27 -9.69 11.20
CA PRO A 39 1.47 -9.01 11.70
C PRO A 39 2.78 -9.46 11.02
N PRO A 40 2.98 -10.75 10.67
CA PRO A 40 4.16 -11.17 9.91
C PRO A 40 4.28 -10.53 8.52
N PHE A 41 3.16 -10.20 7.87
CA PHE A 41 3.16 -9.48 6.58
C PHE A 41 3.55 -8.01 6.79
N GLN A 42 3.05 -7.37 7.85
CA GLN A 42 3.45 -6.01 8.22
C GLN A 42 4.96 -5.90 8.42
N GLN A 43 5.58 -6.92 9.03
CA GLN A 43 7.04 -7.00 9.18
C GLN A 43 7.75 -7.16 7.84
N ALA A 44 7.28 -8.05 6.97
CA ALA A 44 7.85 -8.25 5.63
C ALA A 44 7.81 -6.96 4.79
N MET A 45 6.74 -6.17 4.91
CA MET A 45 6.61 -4.89 4.19
C MET A 45 7.56 -3.79 4.68
N GLN A 46 8.22 -3.94 5.83
CA GLN A 46 9.13 -2.90 6.35
C GLN A 46 10.31 -2.65 5.41
N GLU A 47 10.80 -3.68 4.71
CA GLU A 47 11.88 -3.56 3.71
C GLU A 47 11.46 -2.75 2.48
N HIS A 48 10.14 -2.63 2.24
CA HIS A 48 9.54 -1.94 1.09
C HIS A 48 8.80 -0.65 1.50
N LEU A 49 8.95 -0.18 2.73
CA LEU A 49 8.17 0.97 3.24
C LEU A 49 8.33 2.23 2.38
N ARG A 50 9.49 2.39 1.74
CA ARG A 50 9.81 3.53 0.89
C ARG A 50 8.85 3.68 -0.29
N CYS A 51 8.44 2.59 -0.96
CA CYS A 51 7.56 2.70 -2.12
C CYS A 51 6.16 3.22 -1.73
N VAL A 52 5.69 2.83 -0.53
CA VAL A 52 4.42 3.32 0.02
C VAL A 52 4.52 4.80 0.41
N GLN A 53 5.67 5.24 0.95
CA GLN A 53 5.94 6.66 1.22
C GLN A 53 5.98 7.49 -0.07
N ASP A 54 6.64 6.99 -1.11
CA ASP A 54 6.68 7.69 -2.40
C ASP A 54 5.29 7.75 -3.05
N ALA A 55 4.42 6.77 -2.80
CA ALA A 55 3.03 6.79 -3.25
C ALA A 55 2.15 7.85 -2.54
N SER A 56 2.48 8.29 -1.32
CA SER A 56 1.72 9.35 -0.62
C SER A 56 1.90 10.73 -1.24
N VAL A 57 2.94 10.91 -2.07
CA VAL A 57 3.18 12.12 -2.86
C VAL A 57 2.93 11.90 -4.35
N PHE A 58 2.28 10.80 -4.74
CA PHE A 58 2.02 10.46 -6.14
C PHE A 58 1.21 11.54 -6.85
N THR A 59 1.68 11.93 -8.04
CA THR A 59 1.12 13.04 -8.82
C THR A 59 1.38 12.82 -10.31
N GLY A 60 0.61 13.52 -11.14
CA GLY A 60 0.75 13.48 -12.59
C GLY A 60 -0.15 14.51 -13.27
N PRO A 61 -0.10 14.60 -14.60
CA PRO A 61 -1.00 15.45 -15.37
C PRO A 61 -2.46 15.08 -15.08
N PRO A 62 -3.38 16.06 -14.94
CA PRO A 62 -4.76 15.78 -14.63
C PRO A 62 -5.39 14.89 -15.72
N SER A 63 -6.14 13.87 -15.28
CA SER A 63 -6.89 13.00 -16.18
C SER A 63 -7.91 13.83 -16.98
N PRO A 64 -8.05 13.60 -18.29
CA PRO A 64 -9.05 14.29 -19.12
C PRO A 64 -10.49 14.10 -18.63
N MET A 65 -10.76 12.97 -17.97
CA MET A 65 -12.10 12.59 -17.51
C MET A 65 -12.28 12.79 -16.00
N PHE A 66 -11.23 12.58 -15.21
CA PHE A 66 -11.33 12.52 -13.74
C PHE A 66 -10.47 13.58 -13.02
N GLY A 67 -9.75 14.43 -13.73
CA GLY A 67 -8.85 15.43 -13.14
C GLY A 67 -7.78 14.79 -12.24
N ASP A 68 -7.62 15.32 -11.03
CA ASP A 68 -6.65 14.82 -10.04
C ASP A 68 -7.14 13.60 -9.24
N GLU A 69 -8.41 13.20 -9.40
CA GLU A 69 -9.03 12.16 -8.57
C GLU A 69 -8.22 10.85 -8.48
N PRO A 70 -7.68 10.27 -9.58
CA PRO A 70 -6.91 9.03 -9.49
C PRO A 70 -5.63 9.18 -8.65
N TYR A 71 -4.95 10.33 -8.73
CA TYR A 71 -3.73 10.58 -7.96
C TYR A 71 -4.07 10.84 -6.49
N ARG A 72 -5.12 11.63 -6.22
CA ARG A 72 -5.62 11.87 -4.87
C ARG A 72 -5.99 10.56 -4.15
N LEU A 73 -6.70 9.66 -4.82
CA LEU A 73 -7.08 8.36 -4.25
C LEU A 73 -5.86 7.50 -3.90
N VAL A 74 -4.80 7.53 -4.72
CA VAL A 74 -3.54 6.83 -4.42
C VAL A 74 -2.89 7.42 -3.16
N ARG A 75 -2.83 8.76 -3.04
CA ARG A 75 -2.25 9.41 -1.86
C ARG A 75 -3.02 9.06 -0.59
N GLU A 76 -4.35 9.19 -0.61
CA GLU A 76 -5.22 8.82 0.52
C GLU A 76 -5.07 7.33 0.91
N ALA A 77 -4.96 6.43 -0.06
CA ALA A 77 -4.76 5.01 0.20
C ALA A 77 -3.36 4.71 0.75
N ALA A 78 -2.34 5.44 0.30
CA ALA A 78 -0.97 5.31 0.78
C ALA A 78 -0.86 5.74 2.25
N ASP A 79 -1.48 6.85 2.62
CA ASP A 79 -1.54 7.30 4.02
C ASP A 79 -2.17 6.24 4.92
N GLY A 80 -3.32 5.69 4.51
CA GLY A 80 -3.99 4.62 5.26
C GLY A 80 -3.20 3.30 5.32
N ALA A 81 -2.33 3.02 4.34
CA ALA A 81 -1.43 1.87 4.38
C ALA A 81 -0.23 2.12 5.29
N LEU A 82 0.33 3.33 5.30
CA LEU A 82 1.42 3.72 6.20
C LEU A 82 0.98 3.68 7.67
N GLU A 83 -0.23 4.10 7.97
CA GLU A 83 -0.84 3.95 9.30
C GLU A 83 -0.87 2.48 9.73
N ALA A 84 -1.35 1.57 8.86
CA ALA A 84 -1.40 0.15 9.18
C ALA A 84 -0.01 -0.50 9.29
N LEU A 85 0.98 -0.01 8.54
CA LEU A 85 2.36 -0.50 8.59
C LEU A 85 3.16 0.04 9.79
N SER A 86 2.75 1.17 10.37
CA SER A 86 3.41 1.81 11.51
C SER A 86 2.68 1.57 12.85
N GLY A 87 1.40 1.20 12.79
CA GLY A 87 0.57 0.92 13.94
C GLY A 87 0.95 -0.39 14.65
N ASN A 88 0.73 -0.41 15.97
CA ASN A 88 0.77 -1.62 16.80
C ASN A 88 -0.64 -2.21 17.04
N GLU A 89 -1.67 -1.62 16.42
CA GLU A 89 -3.06 -2.06 16.52
C GLU A 89 -3.32 -3.14 15.48
N PHE A 90 -3.31 -4.39 15.93
CA PHE A 90 -3.64 -5.54 15.10
C PHE A 90 -5.07 -6.00 15.39
N TYR A 91 -5.71 -6.61 14.40
CA TYR A 91 -7.01 -7.24 14.62
C TYR A 91 -6.89 -8.29 15.74
N HIS A 92 -7.63 -8.09 16.83
CA HIS A 92 -7.84 -9.09 17.87
C HIS A 92 -9.21 -9.74 17.61
N GLU A 93 -9.26 -11.07 17.43
CA GLU A 93 -10.53 -11.80 17.47
C GLU A 93 -11.05 -11.75 18.92
N GLU A 94 -12.19 -11.10 19.15
CA GLU A 94 -12.97 -11.19 20.39
C GLU A 94 -13.69 -12.54 20.51
#